data_AF-A0A845E851-F1
#
_entry.id   AF-A0A845E851-F1
#
_cell.length_a   1.000
_cell.length_b   1.000
_cell.length_c   1.000
_cell.angle_alpha   90.00
_cell.angle_beta   90.00
_cell.angle_gamma   90.00
#
_symmetry.space_group_name_H-M   'P 1'
#
loop_
_entity.id
_entity.type
_entity.pdbx_description
1 polymer ?
#
loop_
_entity_poly.entity_id
_entity_poly.type
_entity_poly.pdbx_seq_one_letter_code
_entity_poly.pdbx_strand_id
1 'polypeptide(L)' 'MLFGLPIWVFLCIVFIFISGYMAIRAMRAEHNLEQEYIEREGQVYLKRMEKEKERREKRDAMMSE' A
#
# COMPACT_ATOMS: atom_id res chain seq x y z
N MET A 1 1.67 9.33 45.83
CA MET A 1 1.26 10.46 44.96
C MET A 1 2.54 11.11 44.45
N LEU A 2 2.81 11.07 43.15
CA LEU A 2 3.91 11.82 42.52
C LEU A 2 3.27 13.05 41.86
N PHE A 3 3.77 14.26 42.12
CA PHE A 3 3.26 15.50 41.50
C PHE A 3 1.74 15.75 41.63
N GLY A 4 1.11 15.31 42.72
CA GLY A 4 -0.33 15.51 42.96
C GLY A 4 -1.25 14.66 42.09
N LEU A 5 -0.72 13.84 41.18
CA LEU A 5 -1.49 12.95 40.32
C LEU A 5 -1.30 11.47 40.73
N PRO A 6 -2.34 10.63 40.54
CA PRO A 6 -2.23 9.19 40.76
C PRO A 6 -1.19 8.56 39.82
N ILE A 7 -0.40 7.62 40.35
CA ILE A 7 0.61 6.87 39.56
C ILE A 7 -0.03 6.14 38.36
N TRP A 8 -1.29 5.73 38.50
CA TRP A 8 -2.07 5.11 37.42
C TRP A 8 -2.25 5.99 36.19
N VAL A 9 -2.26 7.32 36.34
CA VAL A 9 -2.34 8.25 35.19
C VAL A 9 -1.10 8.11 34.30
N PHE A 10 0.07 7.98 34.91
CA PHE A 10 1.32 7.77 34.17
C PHE A 10 1.33 6.40 33.47
N LEU A 11 0.79 5.35 34.10
CA LEU A 11 0.62 4.04 33.44
C LEU A 11 -0.30 4.14 32.23
N CYS A 12 -1.44 4.84 32.34
CA CYS A 12 -2.33 5.07 31.20
C CYS A 12 -1.64 5.84 30.07
N ILE A 13 -0.88 6.88 30.39
CA ILE A 13 -0.11 7.66 29.39
C ILE A 13 0.89 6.75 28.65
N VAL A 14 1.63 5.92 29.38
CA VAL A 14 2.57 4.95 28.77
C VAL A 14 1.83 3.97 27.85
N PHE A 15 0.67 3.46 28.26
CA PHE A 15 -0.14 2.59 27.40
C PHE A 15 -0.65 3.28 26.14
N ILE A 16 -1.04 4.56 26.23
CA ILE A 16 -1.45 5.36 25.07
C ILE A 16 -0.30 5.47 24.06
N PHE A 17 0.92 5.75 24.53
CA PHE A 17 2.09 5.82 23.65
C PHE A 17 2.40 4.48 22.98
N ILE A 18 2.32 3.37 23.73
CA ILE A 18 2.54 2.02 23.18
C ILE A 18 1.49 1.71 22.11
N SER A 19 0.21 2.01 22.38
CA SER A 19 -0.88 1.80 21.42
C SER A 19 -0.70 2.64 20.16
N GLY A 20 -0.35 3.92 20.31
CA GLY A 20 -0.10 4.81 19.19
C GLY A 20 1.08 4.35 18.34
N TYR A 21 2.17 3.88 18.96
CA TYR A 21 3.34 3.36 18.26
C TYR A 21 3.00 2.14 17.39
N MET A 22 2.18 1.21 17.89
CA MET A 22 1.73 0.06 17.11
C MET A 22 0.85 0.47 15.92
N ALA A 23 -0.04 1.46 16.10
CA ALA A 23 -0.88 1.96 15.02
C ALA A 23 -0.05 2.56 13.87
N ILE A 24 1.00 3.32 14.20
CA ILE A 24 1.92 3.89 13.21
C ILE A 24 2.70 2.78 12.48
N ARG A 25 3.17 1.75 13.22
CA ARG A 25 3.84 0.60 12.60
C ARG A 25 2.91 -0.19 11.68
N ALA A 26 1.66 -0.38 12.06
CA ALA A 26 0.67 -1.12 11.27
C ALA A 26 0.41 -0.41 9.94
N MET A 27 0.16 0.91 9.95
CA MET A 27 0.00 1.69 8.72
C MET A 27 1.21 1.57 7.78
N ARG A 28 2.43 1.55 8.34
CA ARG A 28 3.65 1.43 7.52
C ARG A 28 3.84 0.03 6.92
N ALA A 29 3.33 -1.00 7.58
CA ALA A 29 3.36 -2.37 7.08
C ALA A 29 2.33 -2.59 5.98
N GLU A 30 1.13 -2.01 6.10
CA GLU A 30 0.08 -2.09 5.09
C GLU A 30 0.48 -1.44 3.76
N HIS A 31 1.16 -0.29 3.81
CA HIS A 31 1.57 0.42 2.59
C HIS A 31 2.45 -0.40 1.65
N ASN A 32 3.33 -1.26 2.20
CA ASN A 32 4.20 -2.10 1.37
C ASN A 32 3.42 -3.25 0.71
N LEU A 33 2.44 -3.81 1.42
CA LEU A 33 1.57 -4.88 0.90
C LEU A 33 0.64 -4.36 -0.19
N GLU A 34 0.04 -3.18 0.01
CA GLU A 34 -0.81 -2.54 -1.00
C GLU A 34 -0.01 -2.23 -2.27
N GLN A 35 1.20 -1.71 -2.14
CA GLN A 35 2.02 -1.34 -3.29
C GLN A 35 2.43 -2.54 -4.14
N GLU A 36 2.77 -3.68 -3.54
CA GLU A 36 3.05 -4.91 -4.31
C GLU A 36 1.80 -5.38 -5.08
N TYR A 37 0.62 -5.33 -4.46
CA TYR A 37 -0.64 -5.67 -5.12
C TYR A 37 -0.97 -4.74 -6.30
N ILE A 38 -0.82 -3.43 -6.10
CA ILE A 38 -1.07 -2.41 -7.14
C ILE A 38 -0.15 -2.64 -8.34
N GLU A 39 1.14 -2.92 -8.09
CA GLU A 39 2.10 -3.19 -9.16
C GLU A 39 1.71 -4.44 -9.95
N ARG A 40 1.31 -5.53 -9.27
CA ARG A 40 0.91 -6.78 -9.94
C ARG A 40 -0.33 -6.59 -10.81
N GLU A 41 -1.35 -5.87 -10.33
CA GLU A 41 -2.54 -5.59 -11.12
C GLU A 41 -2.25 -4.65 -12.30
N GLY A 42 -1.40 -3.63 -12.09
CA GLY A 42 -0.94 -2.72 -13.14
C GLY A 42 -0.23 -3.46 -14.27
N GLN A 43 0.65 -4.41 -13.95
CA GLN A 43 1.34 -5.26 -14.92
C GLN A 43 0.38 -6.11 -15.76
N VAL A 44 -0.68 -6.67 -15.14
CA VAL A 44 -1.70 -7.43 -15.87
C VAL A 44 -2.44 -6.54 -16.87
N TYR A 45 -2.74 -5.29 -16.50
CA TYR A 45 -3.40 -4.34 -17.40
C TYR A 45 -2.50 -3.92 -18.57
N LEU A 46 -1.23 -3.55 -18.28
CA LEU A 46 -0.22 -3.22 -19.29
C LEU A 46 -0.05 -4.32 -20.33
N LYS A 47 0.07 -5.57 -19.86
CA LYS A 47 0.22 -6.75 -20.74
C LYS A 47 -0.96 -6.95 -21.68
N ARG A 48 -2.19 -6.61 -21.23
CA ARG A 48 -3.39 -6.69 -22.08
C ARG A 48 -3.39 -5.60 -23.16
N MET A 49 -3.04 -4.37 -22.78
CA MET A 49 -2.94 -3.26 -23.73
C MET A 49 -1.87 -3.50 -24.79
N GLU A 50 -0.70 -3.99 -24.38
CA GLU A 50 0.40 -4.32 -25.29
C GLU A 50 -0.02 -5.37 -26.33
N LYS A 51 -0.72 -6.42 -25.88
CA LYS A 51 -1.26 -7.46 -26.78
C LYS A 51 -2.31 -6.91 -27.75
N GLU A 52 -3.10 -5.92 -27.34
CA GLU A 52 -4.07 -5.27 -28.24
C GLU A 52 -3.36 -4.34 -29.25
N LYS A 53 -2.36 -3.60 -28.79
CA LYS A 53 -1.52 -2.74 -29.65
C LYS A 53 -0.81 -3.58 -30.71
N GLU A 54 -0.19 -4.70 -30.33
CA GLU A 54 0.47 -5.62 -31.25
C GLU A 54 -0.51 -6.20 -32.28
N ARG A 55 -1.76 -6.50 -31.87
CA ARG A 55 -2.81 -6.95 -32.81
C ARG A 55 -3.21 -5.87 -33.82
N ARG A 56 -3.26 -4.61 -33.38
CA ARG A 56 -3.56 -3.47 -34.26
C ARG A 56 -2.41 -3.25 -35.25
N GLU A 57 -1.17 -3.21 -34.77
CA GLU A 57 0.02 -3.07 -35.61
C GLU A 57 0.13 -4.20 -36.65
N LYS A 58 -0.11 -5.45 -36.25
CA LYS A 58 -0.13 -6.59 -37.20
C LYS A 58 -1.24 -6.48 -38.24
N ARG A 59 -2.42 -5.97 -37.85
CA ARG A 59 -3.55 -5.76 -38.77
C ARG A 59 -3.24 -4.65 -39.78
N ASP A 60 -2.65 -3.56 -39.31
CA ASP A 60 -2.30 -2.42 -40.15
C ASP A 60 -1.17 -2.78 -41.13
N ALA A 61 -0.17 -3.55 -40.70
CA ALA A 61 0.88 -4.07 -41.56
C ALA A 61 0.35 -5.01 -42.66
N MET A 62 -0.57 -5.91 -42.32
CA MET A 62 -1.20 -6.83 -43.28
C MET A 62 -2.13 -6.13 -44.28
N MET A 63 -2.61 -4.93 -43.98
CA MET A 63 -3.47 -4.13 -44.88
C MET A 63 -2.65 -3.22 -45.81
N SER A 64 -1.35 -3.09 -45.57
CA SER A 64 -0.40 -2.30 -46.38
C SER A 64 0.42 -3.11 -47.38
N GLU A 65 0.27 -4.43 -47.41
CA GLU A 65 0.76 -5.34 -48.46
C GLU A 65 -0.36 -5.70 -49.45
#